data_AF-A0A5J4RRH5-F1
#
_entry.id   AF-A0A5J4RRH5-F1
#
_cell.length_a   1.000
_cell.length_b   1.000
_cell.length_c   1.000
_cell.angle_alpha   90.00
_cell.angle_beta   90.00
_cell.angle_gamma   90.00
#
_symmetry.space_group_name_H-M   'P 1'
#
loop_
_entity.id
_entity.type
_entity.pdbx_description
1 polymer ?
#
loop_
_entity_poly.entity_id
_entity_poly.type
_entity_poly.pdbx_seq_one_letter_code
_entity_poly.pdbx_strand_id
1 'polypeptide(L)'
;MFTIAIKGKEYKLHYGLRALIIFEGITGKPFHSITEEGTTENEIILYYSIVLAANPESPLTYEYFLSALDEDYDLLLSIREWFKSVSKDLLPKTSKDTPEDKKKALQPFKYTSIWSLREGFRRITSSIRCLYMR
;
A
#
# COMPACT_ATOMS: atom_id res chain seq x y z
N MET A 1 -0.58 1.17 21.19
CA MET A 1 -1.46 1.78 20.15
C MET A 1 -1.05 3.24 20.04
N PHE A 2 -0.80 3.73 18.83
CA PHE A 2 -0.39 5.13 18.61
C PHE A 2 -1.62 5.96 18.22
N THR A 3 -1.75 7.14 18.81
CA THR A 3 -2.90 8.04 18.65
C THR A 3 -2.39 9.43 18.30
N ILE A 4 -3.06 10.08 17.34
CA ILE A 4 -2.77 11.45 16.95
C ILE A 4 -3.97 12.34 17.27
N ALA A 5 -3.70 13.57 17.68
CA ALA A 5 -4.73 14.58 17.88
C ALA A 5 -4.82 15.44 16.61
N ILE A 6 -5.95 15.39 15.91
CA ILE A 6 -6.23 16.26 14.77
C ILE A 6 -7.34 17.21 15.20
N LYS A 7 -7.05 18.51 15.26
CA LYS A 7 -8.04 19.57 15.58
C LYS A 7 -8.84 19.29 16.87
N GLY A 8 -8.16 18.78 17.90
CA GLY A 8 -8.74 18.46 19.20
C GLY A 8 -9.49 17.12 19.29
N LYS A 9 -9.50 16.30 18.23
CA LYS A 9 -10.03 14.93 18.25
C LYS A 9 -8.91 13.91 18.19
N GLU A 10 -9.02 12.87 19.01
CA GLU A 10 -8.06 11.77 19.02
C GLU A 10 -8.42 10.71 17.97
N TYR A 11 -7.46 10.39 17.12
CA TYR A 11 -7.58 9.36 16.10
C TYR A 11 -6.56 8.25 16.37
N LYS A 12 -7.04 7.01 16.33
CA LYS A 12 -6.18 5.84 16.39
C LYS A 12 -5.53 5.61 15.02
N LEU A 13 -4.28 5.16 15.01
CA LEU A 13 -3.57 4.74 13.80
C LEU A 13 -3.39 3.22 13.80
N HIS A 14 -3.78 2.57 12.70
CA HIS A 14 -3.63 1.13 12.52
C HIS A 14 -3.28 0.81 11.06
N TYR A 15 -2.05 0.35 10.85
CA TYR A 15 -1.60 -0.10 9.55
C TYR A 15 -1.88 -1.60 9.38
N GLY A 16 -2.66 -1.94 8.36
CA GLY A 16 -3.03 -3.30 8.04
C GLY A 16 -3.76 -3.38 6.71
N LEU A 17 -4.23 -4.58 6.34
CA LEU A 17 -4.85 -4.85 5.04
C LEU A 17 -6.02 -3.90 4.72
N ARG A 18 -6.82 -3.52 5.72
CA ARG A 18 -7.93 -2.58 5.54
C ARG A 18 -7.48 -1.19 5.05
N ALA A 19 -6.36 -0.69 5.55
CA ALA A 19 -5.81 0.59 5.11
C ALA A 19 -5.36 0.52 3.65
N LEU A 20 -4.76 -0.61 3.24
CA LEU A 20 -4.35 -0.84 1.85
C LEU A 20 -5.56 -0.91 0.91
N ILE A 21 -6.62 -1.61 1.30
CA ILE A 21 -7.85 -1.71 0.49
C ILE A 21 -8.52 -0.33 0.34
N ILE A 22 -8.58 0.47 1.42
CA ILE A 22 -9.14 1.84 1.36
C ILE A 22 -8.31 2.70 0.41
N PHE A 23 -6.99 2.61 0.51
CA PHE A 23 -6.06 3.33 -0.36
C PHE A 23 -6.25 2.98 -1.84
N GLU A 24 -6.34 1.70 -2.17
CA GLU A 24 -6.62 1.25 -3.54
C GLU A 24 -8.00 1.70 -4.03
N GLY A 25 -8.99 1.75 -3.13
CA GLY A 25 -10.33 2.27 -3.43
C GLY A 25 -10.33 3.76 -3.80
N ILE A 26 -9.47 4.57 -3.16
CA ILE A 26 -9.36 6.01 -3.45
C ILE A 26 -8.56 6.25 -4.73
N THR A 27 -7.42 5.58 -4.89
CA THR A 27 -6.48 5.81 -5.99
C THR A 27 -6.85 5.07 -7.28
N GLY A 28 -7.67 4.01 -7.19
CA GLY A 28 -8.03 3.16 -8.31
C GLY A 28 -6.85 2.35 -8.89
N LYS A 29 -5.71 2.34 -8.21
CA LYS A 29 -4.48 1.66 -8.64
C LYS A 29 -4.01 0.71 -7.54
N PRO A 30 -3.43 -0.45 -7.90
CA PRO A 30 -2.91 -1.38 -6.91
C PRO A 30 -1.70 -0.77 -6.20
N PHE A 31 -1.55 -1.06 -4.91
CA PHE A 31 -0.50 -0.48 -4.06
C PHE A 31 0.92 -0.70 -4.63
N HIS A 32 1.17 -1.88 -5.22
CA HIS A 32 2.45 -2.24 -5.83
C HIS A 32 2.85 -1.35 -7.01
N SER A 33 1.89 -0.80 -7.75
CA SER A 33 2.19 0.07 -8.90
C SER A 33 2.50 1.51 -8.49
N ILE A 34 2.10 1.90 -7.28
CA ILE A 34 2.31 3.27 -6.77
C ILE A 34 3.69 3.41 -6.12
N THR A 35 4.27 2.31 -5.62
CA THR A 35 5.62 2.30 -5.03
C THR A 35 6.75 2.59 -6.01
N GLU A 36 6.51 2.50 -7.32
CA GLU A 36 7.52 2.72 -8.37
C GLU A 36 7.60 4.20 -8.80
N GLU A 37 6.49 4.95 -8.64
CA GLU A 37 6.35 6.37 -8.98
C GLU A 37 5.78 7.15 -7.76
N GLY A 38 6.46 7.07 -6.62
CA GLY A 38 5.97 7.58 -5.35
C GLY A 38 5.88 9.11 -5.28
N THR A 39 4.75 9.68 -5.66
CA THR A 39 4.41 11.09 -5.43
C THR A 39 4.06 11.35 -3.95
N THR A 40 4.37 12.54 -3.43
CA THR A 40 3.99 12.99 -2.07
C THR A 40 2.49 12.83 -1.79
N GLU A 41 1.65 13.03 -2.80
CA GLU A 41 0.20 12.83 -2.71
C GLU A 41 -0.16 11.39 -2.30
N ASN A 42 0.51 10.39 -2.87
CA ASN A 42 0.27 8.98 -2.55
C ASN A 42 0.63 8.66 -1.09
N GLU A 43 1.71 9.26 -0.58
CA GLU A 43 2.09 9.12 0.83
C GLU A 43 0.99 9.68 1.75
N ILE A 44 0.46 10.86 1.43
CA ILE A 44 -0.58 11.53 2.21
C ILE A 44 -1.91 10.73 2.16
N ILE A 45 -2.31 10.24 0.99
CA ILE A 45 -3.51 9.41 0.83
C ILE A 45 -3.37 8.10 1.62
N LEU A 46 -2.17 7.51 1.65
CA LEU A 46 -1.91 6.33 2.47
C LEU A 46 -2.11 6.63 3.96
N TYR A 47 -1.56 7.73 4.46
CA TYR A 47 -1.72 8.13 5.86
C TYR A 47 -3.17 8.39 6.24
N TYR A 48 -3.91 9.08 5.37
CA TYR A 48 -5.35 9.26 5.53
C TYR A 48 -6.09 7.91 5.60
N SER A 49 -5.73 6.97 4.73
CA SER A 49 -6.33 5.62 4.69
C SER A 49 -6.06 4.82 5.98
N ILE A 50 -4.89 5.01 6.61
CA ILE A 50 -4.54 4.40 7.90
C ILE A 50 -5.44 4.94 9.02
N VAL A 51 -5.69 6.25 9.03
CA VAL A 51 -6.59 6.88 10.00
C VAL A 51 -8.02 6.37 9.82
N LEU A 52 -8.51 6.30 8.58
CA LEU A 52 -9.84 5.77 8.28
C LEU A 52 -10.00 4.30 8.66
N ALA A 53 -8.98 3.47 8.42
CA ALA A 53 -9.04 2.04 8.72
C ALA A 53 -9.23 1.77 10.21
N ALA A 54 -8.65 2.60 11.07
CA ALA A 54 -8.74 2.50 12.52
C ALA A 54 -10.04 3.09 13.09
N ASN A 55 -10.64 4.06 12.40
CA ASN A 55 -11.79 4.82 12.88
C ASN A 55 -12.94 4.77 11.85
N PRO A 56 -13.55 3.59 11.63
CA PRO A 56 -14.59 3.42 10.59
C PRO A 56 -15.85 4.25 10.84
N GLU A 57 -16.07 4.72 12.07
CA GLU A 57 -17.24 5.51 12.47
C GLU A 57 -17.00 7.02 12.37
N SER A 58 -15.76 7.47 12.10
CA SER A 58 -15.44 8.90 12.04
C SER A 58 -15.56 9.42 10.61
N PRO A 59 -16.40 10.43 10.34
CA PRO A 59 -16.50 11.08 9.03
C PRO A 59 -15.33 12.08 8.85
N LEU A 60 -14.09 11.61 8.94
CA LEU A 60 -12.92 12.42 8.59
C LEU A 60 -12.88 12.52 7.07
N THR A 61 -13.03 13.73 6.53
CA THR A 61 -12.88 13.99 5.09
C THR A 61 -11.42 14.25 4.73
N TYR A 62 -11.02 13.91 3.51
CA TYR A 62 -9.66 14.13 3.02
C TYR A 62 -9.22 15.60 3.08
N GLU A 63 -10.06 16.54 2.65
CA GLU A 63 -9.78 17.98 2.72
C GLU A 63 -9.47 18.46 4.15
N TYR A 64 -10.26 17.98 5.12
CA TYR A 64 -10.05 18.33 6.53
C TYR A 64 -8.73 17.77 7.07
N PHE A 65 -8.35 16.57 6.63
CA PHE A 65 -7.05 15.98 6.96
C PHE A 65 -5.91 16.78 6.34
N LEU A 66 -6.01 17.16 5.07
CA LEU A 66 -5.03 18.02 4.40
C LEU A 66 -4.85 19.36 5.11
N SER A 67 -5.97 20.06 5.41
CA SER A 67 -5.91 21.33 6.12
C SER A 67 -5.23 21.20 7.48
N ALA A 68 -5.41 20.07 8.18
CA ALA A 68 -4.73 19.84 9.45
C ALA A 68 -3.22 19.59 9.29
N LEU A 69 -2.79 18.98 8.19
CA LEU A 69 -1.36 18.82 7.88
C LEU A 69 -0.71 20.13 7.45
N ASP A 70 -1.44 21.00 6.75
CA ASP A 70 -0.97 22.33 6.35
C ASP A 70 -0.83 23.27 7.56
N GLU A 71 -1.75 23.15 8.54
CA GLU A 71 -1.69 23.88 9.81
C GLU A 71 -0.52 23.39 10.68
N ASP A 72 -0.35 22.07 10.83
CA ASP A 72 0.66 21.46 11.72
C ASP A 72 1.50 20.40 10.98
N TYR A 73 2.62 20.83 10.38
CA TYR A 73 3.52 19.92 9.67
C TYR A 73 4.17 18.84 10.57
N ASP A 74 4.29 19.10 11.87
CA ASP A 74 4.82 18.14 12.84
C ASP A 74 3.94 16.88 12.95
N LEU A 75 2.63 17.00 12.68
CA LEU A 75 1.73 15.85 12.60
C LEU A 75 2.17 14.89 11.50
N LEU A 76 2.51 15.41 10.31
CA LEU A 76 3.00 14.60 9.20
C LEU A 76 4.30 13.88 9.58
N LEU A 77 5.21 14.58 10.25
CA LEU A 77 6.48 14.02 10.69
C LEU A 77 6.27 12.85 11.66
N SER A 78 5.37 13.04 12.64
CA SER A 78 5.05 12.01 13.64
C SER A 78 4.44 10.75 13.01
N ILE A 79 3.52 10.91 12.05
CA ILE A 79 2.91 9.80 11.32
C ILE A 79 3.96 9.09 10.49
N ARG A 80 4.86 9.82 9.83
CA ARG A 80 5.94 9.26 9.02
C ARG A 80 6.94 8.47 9.87
N GLU A 81 7.32 8.97 11.05
CA GLU A 81 8.19 8.25 11.98
C GLU A 81 7.54 6.98 12.51
N TRP A 82 6.28 7.07 12.91
CA TRP A 82 5.49 5.91 13.32
C TRP A 82 5.36 4.90 12.18
N PHE A 83 5.12 5.34 10.94
CA PHE A 83 5.03 4.45 9.80
C PHE A 83 6.35 3.73 9.52
N LYS A 84 7.49 4.43 9.68
CA LYS A 84 8.83 3.83 9.57
C LYS A 84 9.09 2.78 10.64
N SER A 85 8.63 2.98 11.89
CA SER A 85 8.78 1.97 12.94
C SER A 85 7.94 0.73 12.64
N VAL A 86 6.67 0.92 12.26
CA VAL A 86 5.78 -0.18 11.86
C VAL A 86 6.34 -0.95 10.66
N SER A 87 6.86 -0.26 9.66
CA SER A 87 7.46 -0.90 8.47
C SER A 87 8.69 -1.73 8.81
N LYS A 88 9.52 -1.26 9.76
CA LYS A 88 10.68 -2.00 10.26
C LYS A 88 10.30 -3.25 11.06
N ASP A 89 9.20 -3.20 11.79
CA ASP A 89 8.73 -4.33 12.59
C ASP A 89 8.02 -5.40 11.73
N LEU A 90 7.40 -4.99 10.63
CA LEU A 90 6.74 -5.91 9.69
C LEU A 90 7.71 -6.62 8.73
N LEU A 91 8.88 -6.05 8.47
CA LEU A 91 9.95 -6.72 7.74
C LEU A 91 10.81 -7.51 8.73
N PRO A 92 11.13 -8.79 8.47
CA PRO A 92 12.06 -9.52 9.32
C PRO A 92 13.40 -8.78 9.33
N LYS A 93 13.91 -8.45 10.52
CA LYS A 93 15.25 -7.91 10.72
C LYS A 93 16.25 -8.90 10.14
N THR A 94 16.66 -8.71 8.88
CA THR A 94 17.88 -9.34 8.38
C THR A 94 19.01 -8.70 9.18
N SER A 95 19.49 -9.45 10.17
CA SER A 95 20.66 -9.15 10.99
C SER A 95 21.77 -8.56 10.12
N LYS A 96 22.15 -7.31 10.39
CA LYS A 96 23.43 -6.76 9.95
C LYS A 96 24.36 -6.72 11.16
N ASP A 97 25.08 -7.82 11.35
CA ASP A 97 26.40 -7.81 11.98
C ASP A 97 27.44 -8.07 10.86
N THR A 98 28.01 -6.97 10.37
CA THR A 98 29.36 -6.78 9.76
C THR A 98 29.79 -7.63 8.53
N PRO A 99 30.94 -7.32 7.88
CA PRO A 99 31.02 -7.00 6.45
C PRO A 99 31.55 -8.14 5.57
N GLU A 100 31.32 -8.00 4.26
CA GLU A 100 31.92 -8.74 3.14
C GLU A 100 31.63 -10.25 2.98
N ASP A 101 31.30 -10.59 1.73
CA ASP A 101 31.29 -11.91 1.09
C ASP A 101 30.29 -12.97 1.55
N LYS A 102 29.17 -13.06 0.80
CA LYS A 102 29.03 -14.06 -0.27
C LYS A 102 27.70 -13.95 -1.01
N LYS A 103 27.81 -13.65 -2.31
CA LYS A 103 26.83 -14.05 -3.34
C LYS A 103 26.43 -15.51 -3.11
N LYS A 104 25.16 -15.77 -2.78
CA LYS A 104 24.41 -16.97 -3.19
C LYS A 104 22.90 -16.69 -3.13
N ALA A 105 22.40 -16.26 -4.29
CA ALA A 105 21.07 -16.51 -4.86
C ALA A 105 19.85 -16.51 -3.90
N LEU A 106 19.16 -15.38 -3.81
CA LEU A 106 17.69 -15.37 -3.83
C LEU A 106 17.28 -14.81 -5.20
N GLN A 107 16.69 -15.66 -6.03
CA GLN A 107 16.09 -15.28 -7.29
C GLN A 107 15.05 -14.17 -7.05
N PRO A 108 14.96 -13.13 -7.91
CA PRO A 108 13.88 -12.16 -7.79
C PRO A 108 12.57 -12.88 -8.06
N PHE A 109 11.64 -12.86 -7.09
CA PHE A 109 10.27 -13.32 -7.30
C PHE A 109 9.60 -12.35 -8.27
N LYS A 110 9.80 -12.60 -9.56
CA LYS A 110 9.16 -11.86 -10.65
C LYS A 110 7.66 -12.16 -10.60
N TYR A 111 6.87 -11.16 -10.26
CA TYR A 111 5.43 -11.18 -10.45
C TYR A 111 5.12 -10.99 -11.93
N THR A 112 5.45 -11.99 -12.76
CA THR A 112 5.16 -12.00 -14.20
C THR A 112 4.60 -13.36 -14.59
N SER A 113 3.33 -13.63 -14.27
CA SER A 113 2.63 -14.77 -14.88
C SER A 113 1.10 -14.72 -14.86
N ILE A 114 0.45 -13.75 -14.19
CA ILE A 114 -1.03 -13.68 -14.21
C ILE A 114 -1.57 -12.96 -15.46
N TRP A 115 -0.80 -12.02 -16.04
CA TRP A 115 -1.21 -11.36 -17.29
C TRP A 115 -1.01 -12.23 -18.55
N SER A 116 -0.02 -13.15 -18.55
CA SER A 116 0.20 -14.09 -19.67
C SER A 116 -0.90 -15.17 -19.80
N LEU A 117 -1.61 -15.46 -18.71
CA LEU A 117 -2.74 -16.41 -18.73
C LEU A 117 -4.02 -15.83 -19.35
N ARG A 118 -4.12 -14.50 -19.51
CA ARG A 118 -5.27 -13.85 -20.15
C ARG A 118 -5.16 -13.78 -21.68
N GLU A 119 -3.95 -13.74 -22.25
CA GLU A 119 -3.75 -13.90 -23.70
C GLU A 119 -3.84 -15.36 -24.19
N GLY A 120 -3.52 -16.34 -23.32
CA GLY A 120 -3.60 -17.77 -23.67
C GLY A 120 -5.04 -18.29 -23.85
N PHE A 121 -6.00 -17.73 -23.11
CA PHE A 121 -7.40 -18.19 -23.14
C PHE A 121 -8.16 -17.78 -24.41
N ARG A 122 -7.65 -16.79 -25.18
CA ARG A 122 -8.27 -16.36 -26.45
C ARG A 122 -7.93 -17.27 -27.63
N ARG A 123 -6.98 -18.21 -27.48
CA ARG A 123 -6.63 -19.19 -28.54
C ARG A 123 -7.35 -20.52 -28.43
N ILE A 124 -7.92 -20.87 -27.27
CA ILE A 124 -8.61 -22.16 -27.08
C ILE A 124 -10.04 -22.14 -27.66
N THR A 125 -10.68 -20.97 -27.73
CA THR A 125 -12.05 -20.87 -28.28
C THR A 125 -12.11 -20.88 -29.81
N SER A 126 -10.98 -20.73 -30.51
CA SER A 126 -10.96 -20.78 -31.98
C SER A 126 -10.76 -22.20 -32.54
N SER A 127 -10.16 -23.13 -31.77
CA SER A 127 -10.01 -24.54 -32.21
C SER A 127 -11.26 -25.40 -31.97
N ILE A 128 -12.13 -25.03 -31.02
CA ILE A 128 -13.37 -25.79 -30.75
C ILE A 128 -14.43 -25.52 -31.82
N ARG A 129 -14.37 -24.38 -32.53
CA ARG A 129 -15.33 -24.06 -33.60
C ARG A 129 -15.10 -24.82 -34.92
N CYS A 130 -13.96 -25.49 -35.09
CA CYS A 130 -13.68 -26.30 -36.28
C CYS A 130 -14.06 -27.78 -36.14
N LEU A 131 -14.44 -28.25 -34.96
CA LEU A 131 -14.82 -29.66 -34.71
C LEU A 131 -16.33 -29.91 -34.73
N TYR A 132 -17.15 -28.88 -34.98
CA TYR A 132 -18.62 -28.97 -34.99
C TYR A 132 -19.28 -28.56 -36.33
N MET A 133 -18.53 -28.66 -37.43
CA MET A 133 -19.07 -28.56 -38.80
C MET A 133 -18.45 -29.60 -39.74
N ARG A 134 -18.53 -30.88 -39.36
CA ARG A 134 -18.50 -31.96 -40.35
C ARG A 134 -19.29 -33.17 -39.88
#